data_AF-A0A822EP53-F1
#
_entry.id   AF-A0A822EP53-F1
#
_cell.length_a   1.000
_cell.length_b   1.000
_cell.length_c   1.000
_cell.angle_alpha   90.00
_cell.angle_beta   90.00
_cell.angle_gamma   90.00
#
_symmetry.space_group_name_H-M   'P 1'
#
loop_
_entity.id
_entity.type
_entity.pdbx_description
1 polymer ?
#
loop_
_entity_poly.entity_id
_entity_poly.type
_entity_poly.pdbx_seq_one_letter_code
_entity_poly.pdbx_strand_id
1 'polypeptide(L)' 'MTSSPNDYIQKGIQYAEQATADDKLHNFEAAGKNYMAAAECLMHA' A
#
# COMPACT_ATOMS: atom_id res chain seq x y z
N MET A 1 20.52 -6.47 4.04
CA MET A 1 19.66 -5.56 4.83
C MET A 1 18.32 -6.25 4.94
N THR A 2 17.99 -6.82 6.09
CA THR A 2 16.70 -7.50 6.31
C THR A 2 15.67 -6.41 6.62
N SER A 3 14.72 -6.19 5.72
CA SER A 3 13.58 -5.32 5.98
C SER A 3 12.90 -5.76 7.28
N SER A 4 12.77 -4.84 8.22
CA SER A 4 12.12 -5.08 9.51
C SER A 4 10.62 -5.25 9.28
N PRO A 5 9.89 -6.02 10.11
CA PRO A 5 8.43 -5.96 10.22
C PRO A 5 7.87 -4.53 10.11
N ASN A 6 8.54 -3.60 10.79
CA ASN A 6 8.19 -2.18 10.80
C ASN A 6 8.27 -1.50 9.42
N ASP A 7 9.21 -1.92 8.56
CA ASP A 7 9.40 -1.34 7.22
C ASP A 7 8.26 -1.75 6.28
N TYR A 8 7.77 -2.98 6.42
CA TYR A 8 6.62 -3.49 5.67
C TYR A 8 5.32 -2.80 6.13
N ILE A 9 5.12 -2.61 7.43
CA ILE A 9 3.96 -1.88 7.95
C ILE A 9 3.94 -0.44 7.43
N GLN A 10 5.07 0.28 7.49
CA GLN A 10 5.15 1.66 7.00
C GLN A 10 4.87 1.76 5.49
N LYS A 11 5.43 0.85 4.69
CA LYS A 11 5.14 0.79 3.24
C LYS A 11 3.68 0.45 2.95
N GLY A 12 3.10 -0.48 3.71
CA GLY A 12 1.69 -0.84 3.59
C GLY A 12 0.77 0.35 3.81
N ILE A 13 1.06 1.16 4.84
CA ILE A 13 0.33 2.41 5.12
C ILE A 13 0.48 3.40 3.95
N GLN A 14 1.69 3.62 3.44
CA GLN A 14 1.93 4.53 2.31
C GLN A 14 1.14 4.13 1.06
N TYR A 15 1.11 2.83 0.72
CA TYR A 15 0.32 2.33 -0.40
C TYR A 15 -1.18 2.51 -0.18
N ALA A 16 -1.69 2.28 1.04
CA ALA A 16 -3.11 2.48 1.36
C ALA A 16 -3.53 3.96 1.28
N GLU A 17 -2.68 4.88 1.74
CA GLU A 17 -2.91 6.32 1.62
C GLU A 17 -2.96 6.76 0.14
N GLN A 18 -2.01 6.30 -0.67
CA GLN A 18 -2.00 6.59 -2.11
C GLN A 18 -3.19 5.97 -2.83
N ALA A 19 -3.56 4.73 -2.49
CA ALA A 19 -4.74 4.08 -3.05
C ALA A 19 -6.02 4.87 -2.76
N THR A 20 -6.15 5.39 -1.54
CA THR A 20 -7.29 6.23 -1.13
C THR A 20 -7.31 7.56 -1.88
N ALA A 21 -6.14 8.16 -2.14
CA ALA A 21 -6.04 9.38 -2.93
C ALA A 21 -6.47 9.13 -4.39
N ASP A 22 -6.02 8.03 -4.98
CA ASP A 22 -6.39 7.63 -6.34
C ASP A 22 -7.90 7.31 -6.44
N ASP A 23 -8.47 6.63 -5.45
CA ASP A 23 -9.90 6.31 -5.41
C ASP A 23 -10.77 7.57 -5.36
N LYS A 24 -10.39 8.57 -4.55
CA LYS A 24 -11.05 9.88 -4.50
C LYS A 24 -10.99 10.64 -5.82
N LEU A 25 -9.96 10.41 -6.64
CA LEU A 25 -9.80 10.99 -7.97
C LEU A 25 -10.42 10.11 -9.07
N HIS A 26 -11.10 9.02 -8.71
CA HIS A 26 -11.68 8.02 -9.62
C HIS A 26 -10.62 7.31 -10.50
N ASN A 27 -9.36 7.31 -10.07
CA ASN A 27 -8.27 6.58 -10.69
C ASN A 27 -8.27 5.12 -10.24
N PHE A 28 -9.36 4.39 -10.49
CA PHE A 28 -9.62 3.07 -9.88
C PHE A 28 -8.55 2.02 -10.20
N GLU A 29 -7.94 2.06 -11.38
CA GLU A 29 -6.86 1.13 -11.74
C GLU A 29 -5.61 1.36 -10.88
N ALA A 30 -5.22 2.61 -10.65
CA ALA A 30 -4.10 2.97 -9.79
C ALA A 30 -4.41 2.66 -8.32
N ALA A 31 -5.63 2.99 -7.87
CA ALA A 31 -6.11 2.66 -6.55
C ALA A 31 -6.04 1.15 -6.29
N GLY A 32 -6.51 0.32 -7.22
CA GLY A 32 -6.47 -1.14 -7.11
C GLY A 32 -5.05 -1.70 -7.00
N LYS A 33 -4.12 -1.19 -7.82
CA LYS A 33 -2.70 -1.57 -7.73
C LYS A 33 -2.09 -1.22 -6.37
N ASN A 34 -2.39 -0.01 -5.88
CA ASN A 34 -1.89 0.44 -4.58
C ASN A 34 -2.53 -0.34 -3.42
N TYR A 35 -3.82 -0.70 -3.49
CA TYR A 35 -4.44 -1.57 -2.48
C TYR A 35 -3.83 -2.97 -2.45
N MET A 36 -3.53 -3.58 -3.60
CA MET A 36 -2.84 -4.87 -3.65
C MET A 36 -1.43 -4.78 -3.05
N ALA A 37 -0.65 -3.76 -3.41
CA ALA A 37 0.68 -3.54 -2.85
C ALA A 37 0.66 -3.31 -1.33
N ALA A 38 -0.35 -2.61 -0.83
CA ALA A 38 -0.56 -2.42 0.61
C ALA A 38 -0.81 -3.77 1.32
N ALA A 39 -1.69 -4.61 0.74
CA ALA A 39 -1.99 -5.93 1.29
C ALA A 39 -0.76 -6.85 1.29
N GLU A 40 0.03 -6.86 0.21
CA GLU A 40 1.28 -7.62 0.14
C GLU A 40 2.27 -7.20 1.21
N CYS A 41 2.45 -5.88 1.41
CA CYS A 41 3.33 -5.39 2.47
C CYS A 41 2.84 -5.84 3.86
N LEU A 42 1.55 -5.74 4.14
CA LEU A 42 1.00 -6.14 5.44
C LEU A 42 1.00 -7.65 5.68
N MET A 43 1.00 -8.48 4.62
CA MET A 43 1.20 -9.92 4.72
C MET A 43 2.64 -10.32 5.05
N HIS A 44 3.62 -9.47 4.70
CA HIS A 44 5.05 -9.68 4.95
C HIS A 44 5.57 -9.00 6.23
N ALA A 45 4.71 -8.23 6.91
CA ALA A 45 5.00 -7.54 8.16
C ALA A 45 5.14 -8.49 9.36
#